data_AF-A0A7R8U9R2-F1
#
_entry.id   AF-A0A7R8U9R2-F1
#
_cell.length_a   1.000
_cell.length_b   1.000
_cell.length_c   1.000
_cell.angle_alpha   90.00
_cell.angle_beta   90.00
_cell.angle_gamma   90.00
#
_symmetry.space_group_name_H-M   'P 1'
#
loop_
_entity.id
_entity.type
_entity.pdbx_description
1 polymer ?
#
loop_
_entity_poly.entity_id
_entity_poly.type
_entity_poly.pdbx_seq_one_letter_code
_entity_poly.pdbx_strand_id
1 'polypeptide(L)'
;MTAVVMAKNSNWDPAVSKLISSLKEAESLSDAQEIEFLRSLLESKELNALVNVHSKVAKVGKDDRLAPLLSTSMQVLFEVLELLSTRCHLSPVCKEAFHLFQNPHFQSLLCAHDAIAQKDFYPHLPEIPMEMDEDEETIKIVQLVKSNEPLVGTKLLSFIDFLCNRSSYC
;
A
#
# COMPACT_ATOMS: atom_id res chain seq x y z
N MET A 1 -14.06 -21.93 45.42
CA MET A 1 -14.89 -22.30 44.25
C MET A 1 -14.08 -22.03 43.00
N THR A 2 -13.70 -23.12 42.34
CA THR A 2 -13.40 -23.33 40.92
C THR A 2 -13.27 -22.13 39.97
N ALA A 3 -12.13 -22.14 39.27
CA ALA A 3 -11.86 -21.41 38.05
C ALA A 3 -12.86 -21.72 36.92
N VAL A 4 -13.24 -20.70 36.16
CA VAL A 4 -13.57 -20.85 34.74
C VAL A 4 -12.76 -19.81 33.98
N VAL A 5 -11.68 -20.32 33.40
CA VAL A 5 -10.95 -19.73 32.27
C VAL A 5 -11.97 -19.44 31.17
N MET A 6 -12.34 -18.17 31.00
CA MET A 6 -13.05 -17.75 29.79
C MET A 6 -12.01 -17.47 28.72
N ALA A 7 -11.98 -18.40 27.76
CA ALA A 7 -11.07 -18.49 26.64
C ALA A 7 -10.77 -17.12 25.99
N LYS A 8 -9.49 -16.72 26.01
CA LYS A 8 -8.94 -15.89 24.93
C LYS A 8 -9.02 -16.72 23.65
N ASN A 9 -10.15 -16.69 22.96
CA ASN A 9 -10.19 -17.04 21.55
C ASN A 9 -9.54 -15.89 20.78
N SER A 10 -8.23 -15.76 20.95
CA SER A 10 -7.40 -14.97 20.06
C SER A 10 -7.27 -15.77 18.77
N ASN A 11 -8.32 -15.73 17.96
CA ASN A 11 -8.34 -16.31 16.62
C ASN A 11 -7.47 -15.44 15.72
N TRP A 12 -6.16 -15.61 15.87
CA TRP A 12 -5.16 -14.91 15.07
C TRP A 12 -5.26 -15.36 13.61
N ASP A 13 -4.74 -14.55 12.70
CA ASP A 13 -4.63 -14.95 11.29
C ASP A 13 -3.87 -16.29 11.20
N PRO A 14 -4.26 -17.24 10.32
CA PRO A 14 -3.60 -18.53 10.20
C PRO A 14 -2.09 -18.42 9.94
N ALA A 15 -1.65 -17.40 9.23
CA ALA A 15 -0.23 -17.15 8.98
C ALA A 15 0.50 -16.76 10.29
N VAL A 16 -0.10 -15.88 11.09
CA VAL A 16 0.48 -15.47 12.40
C VAL A 16 0.50 -16.65 13.36
N SER A 17 -0.56 -17.46 13.39
CA SER A 17 -0.62 -18.66 14.22
C SER A 17 0.49 -19.65 13.87
N LYS A 18 0.77 -19.82 12.56
CA LYS A 18 1.87 -20.66 12.08
C LYS A 18 3.23 -20.12 12.50
N LEU A 19 3.45 -18.80 12.36
CA LEU A 19 4.69 -18.15 12.77
C LEU A 19 4.96 -18.29 14.28
N ILE A 20 3.93 -18.11 15.11
CA ILE A 20 4.05 -18.30 16.57
C ILE A 20 4.44 -19.75 16.91
N SER A 21 3.86 -20.73 16.23
CA SER A 21 4.24 -22.14 16.42
C SER A 21 5.69 -22.40 16.00
N SER A 22 6.13 -21.87 14.86
CA SER A 22 7.52 -22.00 14.40
C SER A 22 8.52 -21.32 15.35
N LEU A 23 8.17 -20.17 15.96
CA LEU A 23 9.01 -19.53 16.96
C LEU A 23 9.22 -20.41 18.21
N LYS A 24 8.18 -21.13 18.65
CA LYS A 24 8.29 -22.06 19.79
C LYS A 24 9.24 -23.22 19.51
N GLU A 25 9.29 -23.68 18.27
CA GLU A 25 10.23 -24.73 17.85
C GLU A 25 11.67 -24.20 17.82
N ALA A 26 11.86 -22.93 17.46
CA ALA A 26 13.17 -22.27 17.39
C ALA A 26 13.71 -21.77 18.75
N GLU A 27 12.90 -21.77 19.80
CA GLU A 27 13.24 -21.25 21.14
C GLU A 27 14.44 -21.96 21.80
N SER A 28 14.78 -23.17 21.34
CA SER A 28 15.94 -23.92 21.82
C SER A 28 17.25 -23.64 21.06
N LEU A 29 17.19 -22.89 19.95
CA LEU A 29 18.31 -22.71 19.00
C LEU A 29 18.82 -21.27 18.90
N SER A 30 18.14 -20.30 19.51
CA SER A 30 18.39 -18.87 19.33
C SER A 30 18.42 -18.10 20.65
N ASP A 31 18.81 -16.83 20.61
CA ASP A 31 18.84 -15.96 21.78
C ASP A 31 17.43 -15.77 22.35
N ALA A 32 17.26 -16.10 23.63
CA ALA A 32 15.99 -16.02 24.34
C ALA A 32 15.38 -14.62 24.30
N GLN A 33 16.20 -13.56 24.26
CA GLN A 33 15.73 -12.19 24.23
C GLN A 33 15.09 -11.83 22.87
N GLU A 34 15.67 -12.29 21.77
CA GLU A 34 15.15 -12.05 20.42
C GLU A 34 13.85 -12.84 20.18
N ILE A 35 13.81 -14.09 20.65
CA ILE A 35 12.62 -14.94 20.56
C ILE A 35 11.46 -14.35 21.36
N GLU A 36 11.69 -13.85 22.58
CA GLU A 36 10.63 -13.24 23.38
C GLU A 36 10.13 -11.93 22.76
N PHE A 37 11.02 -11.14 22.15
CA PHE A 37 10.63 -9.94 21.40
C PHE A 37 9.72 -10.29 20.22
N LEU A 38 10.12 -11.25 19.38
CA LEU A 38 9.31 -11.68 18.23
C LEU A 38 7.98 -12.27 18.66
N ARG A 39 7.95 -13.08 19.73
CA ARG A 39 6.71 -13.60 20.29
C ARG A 39 5.79 -12.48 20.74
N SER A 40 6.31 -11.53 21.50
CA SER A 40 5.55 -10.36 21.96
C SER A 40 5.00 -9.53 20.80
N LEU A 41 5.77 -9.35 19.73
CA LEU A 41 5.35 -8.65 18.53
C LEU A 41 4.23 -9.40 17.78
N LEU A 42 4.39 -10.70 17.55
CA LEU A 42 3.39 -11.53 16.86
C LEU A 42 2.10 -11.72 17.66
N GLU A 43 2.18 -11.69 18.99
CA GLU A 43 1.01 -11.75 19.88
C GLU A 43 0.37 -10.37 20.12
N SER A 44 0.97 -9.28 19.61
CA SER A 44 0.42 -7.93 19.75
C SER A 44 -0.91 -7.78 19.01
N LYS A 45 -1.87 -7.11 19.63
CA LYS A 45 -3.22 -6.95 19.04
C LYS A 45 -3.18 -6.04 17.81
N GLU A 46 -2.27 -5.07 17.84
CA GLU A 46 -2.06 -4.06 16.81
C GLU A 46 -1.55 -4.70 15.52
N LEU A 47 -0.51 -5.53 15.60
CA LEU A 47 -0.01 -6.25 14.43
C LEU A 47 -1.06 -7.21 13.88
N ASN A 48 -1.75 -7.96 14.74
CA ASN A 48 -2.78 -8.89 14.30
C ASN A 48 -3.95 -8.18 13.62
N ALA A 49 -4.37 -7.01 14.10
CA ALA A 49 -5.37 -6.19 13.42
C ALA A 49 -4.89 -5.74 12.03
N LEU A 50 -3.63 -5.29 11.93
CA LEU A 50 -3.03 -4.88 10.66
C LEU A 50 -2.93 -6.05 9.66
N VAL A 51 -2.47 -7.22 10.10
CA VAL A 51 -2.38 -8.42 9.26
C VAL A 51 -3.77 -8.86 8.80
N ASN A 52 -4.79 -8.80 9.65
CA ASN A 52 -6.16 -9.13 9.26
C ASN A 52 -6.70 -8.18 8.18
N VAL A 53 -6.44 -6.87 8.30
CA VAL A 53 -6.80 -5.89 7.25
C VAL A 53 -6.02 -6.20 5.98
N HIS A 54 -4.71 -6.42 6.07
CA HIS A 54 -3.86 -6.79 4.93
C HIS A 54 -4.38 -8.05 4.22
N SER A 55 -4.64 -9.13 4.95
CA SER A 55 -5.17 -10.39 4.40
C SER A 55 -6.49 -10.19 3.66
N LYS A 56 -7.37 -9.29 4.13
CA LYS A 56 -8.63 -8.98 3.45
C LYS A 56 -8.41 -8.15 2.18
N VAL A 57 -7.57 -7.11 2.25
CA VAL A 57 -7.25 -6.26 1.10
C VAL A 57 -6.50 -7.04 0.01
N ALA A 58 -5.52 -7.87 0.42
CA ALA A 58 -4.75 -8.71 -0.49
C ALA A 58 -5.60 -9.73 -1.25
N LYS A 59 -6.70 -10.21 -0.65
CA LYS A 59 -7.68 -11.08 -1.36
C LYS A 59 -8.37 -10.35 -2.49
N VAL A 60 -8.75 -9.09 -2.29
CA VAL A 60 -9.35 -8.25 -3.34
C VAL A 60 -8.34 -8.00 -4.46
N GLY A 61 -7.08 -7.74 -4.13
CA GLY A 61 -6.01 -7.54 -5.13
C GLY A 61 -5.61 -8.79 -5.93
N LYS A 62 -6.03 -9.98 -5.49
CA LYS A 62 -5.82 -11.25 -6.21
C LYS A 62 -7.05 -11.68 -7.04
N ASP A 63 -8.12 -10.90 -7.02
CA ASP A 63 -9.30 -11.16 -7.83
C ASP A 63 -9.08 -10.63 -9.24
N ASP A 64 -8.84 -11.52 -10.19
CA ASP A 64 -8.60 -11.18 -11.60
C ASP A 64 -9.74 -10.37 -12.22
N ARG A 65 -10.96 -10.44 -11.66
CA ARG A 65 -12.11 -9.64 -12.11
C ARG A 65 -11.93 -8.14 -11.82
N LEU A 66 -11.04 -7.79 -10.90
CA LEU A 66 -10.73 -6.42 -10.49
C LEU A 66 -9.38 -5.96 -11.03
N ALA A 67 -8.76 -6.73 -11.93
CA ALA A 67 -7.51 -6.35 -12.55
C ALA A 67 -7.72 -5.06 -13.38
N PRO A 68 -6.84 -4.04 -13.22
CA PRO A 68 -6.92 -2.83 -14.01
C PRO A 68 -6.65 -3.16 -15.49
N LEU A 69 -7.49 -2.64 -16.38
CA LEU A 69 -7.33 -2.84 -17.83
C LEU A 69 -6.10 -2.10 -18.37
N LEU A 70 -5.79 -0.95 -17.77
CA LEU A 70 -4.66 -0.09 -18.10
C LEU A 70 -4.09 0.51 -16.82
N SER A 71 -2.88 1.04 -16.90
CA SER A 71 -2.21 1.72 -15.78
C SER A 71 -1.88 3.19 -16.08
N THR A 72 -2.42 3.72 -17.19
CA THR A 72 -2.09 5.02 -17.77
C THR A 72 -3.35 5.79 -18.21
N SER A 73 -4.42 5.70 -17.43
CA SER A 73 -5.71 6.34 -17.74
C SER A 73 -5.62 7.86 -17.79
N MET A 74 -4.73 8.46 -17.00
CA MET A 74 -4.47 9.90 -17.08
C MET A 74 -3.86 10.30 -18.41
N GLN A 75 -2.92 9.52 -18.94
CA GLN A 75 -2.33 9.77 -20.26
C GLN A 75 -3.41 9.71 -21.35
N VAL A 76 -4.25 8.68 -21.31
CA VAL A 76 -5.39 8.55 -22.25
C VAL A 76 -6.35 9.74 -22.13
N LEU A 77 -6.60 10.23 -20.92
CA LEU A 77 -7.43 11.42 -20.72
C LEU A 77 -6.84 12.66 -21.39
N PHE A 78 -5.53 12.88 -21.28
CA PHE A 78 -4.86 14.02 -21.93
C PHE A 78 -5.01 13.95 -23.45
N GLU A 79 -4.77 12.79 -24.06
CA GLU A 79 -4.96 12.57 -25.49
C GLU A 79 -6.41 12.85 -25.92
N VAL A 80 -7.40 12.40 -25.12
CA VAL A 80 -8.82 12.67 -25.37
C VAL A 80 -9.14 14.17 -25.25
N LEU A 81 -8.58 14.86 -24.26
CA LEU A 81 -8.76 16.31 -24.08
C LEU A 81 -8.18 17.10 -25.25
N GLU A 82 -6.99 16.72 -25.75
CA GLU A 82 -6.39 17.34 -26.93
C GLU A 82 -7.31 17.18 -28.15
N LEU A 83 -7.82 15.98 -28.39
CA LEU A 83 -8.76 15.72 -29.49
C LEU A 83 -10.05 16.53 -29.34
N LEU A 84 -10.64 16.54 -28.14
CA LEU A 84 -11.89 17.25 -27.86
C LEU A 84 -11.75 18.77 -28.02
N SER A 85 -10.60 19.34 -27.63
CA SER A 85 -10.35 20.78 -27.72
C SER A 85 -10.58 21.32 -29.14
N THR A 86 -10.20 20.54 -30.16
CA THR A 86 -10.38 20.90 -31.58
C THR A 86 -11.83 20.76 -32.06
N ARG A 87 -12.70 20.09 -31.29
CA ARG A 87 -14.08 19.74 -31.67
C ARG A 87 -15.15 20.44 -30.83
N CYS A 88 -14.78 21.16 -29.76
CA CYS A 88 -15.72 21.87 -28.87
C CYS A 88 -16.65 22.86 -29.59
N HIS A 89 -16.20 23.46 -30.70
CA HIS A 89 -17.02 24.38 -31.50
C HIS A 89 -18.00 23.67 -32.44
N LEU A 90 -17.77 22.38 -32.72
CA LEU A 90 -18.57 21.58 -33.66
C LEU A 90 -19.73 20.86 -32.97
N SER A 91 -19.60 20.56 -31.67
CA SER A 91 -20.60 19.79 -30.94
C SER A 91 -20.70 20.24 -29.49
N PRO A 92 -21.91 20.56 -28.99
CA PRO A 92 -22.12 20.88 -27.58
C PRO A 92 -21.76 19.71 -26.66
N VAL A 93 -21.91 18.46 -27.14
CA VAL A 93 -21.51 17.26 -26.39
C VAL A 93 -20.00 17.20 -26.21
N CYS A 94 -19.21 17.54 -27.24
CA CYS A 94 -17.76 17.59 -27.12
C CYS A 94 -17.32 18.65 -26.11
N LYS A 95 -17.99 19.81 -26.11
CA LYS A 95 -17.73 20.88 -25.15
C LYS A 95 -18.06 20.46 -23.71
N GLU A 96 -19.19 19.79 -23.51
CA GLU A 96 -19.59 19.27 -22.19
C GLU A 96 -18.61 18.20 -21.69
N ALA A 97 -18.25 17.23 -22.53
CA ALA A 97 -17.26 16.21 -22.18
C ALA A 97 -15.89 16.81 -21.85
N PHE A 98 -15.43 17.80 -22.62
CA PHE A 98 -14.18 18.50 -22.38
C PHE A 98 -14.16 19.18 -21.00
N HIS A 99 -15.27 19.81 -20.58
CA HIS A 99 -15.38 20.40 -19.25
C HIS A 99 -15.50 19.36 -18.14
N LEU A 100 -16.22 18.27 -18.37
CA LEU A 100 -16.35 17.18 -17.40
C LEU A 100 -14.99 16.53 -17.10
N PHE A 101 -14.19 16.27 -18.12
CA PHE A 101 -12.87 15.65 -18.00
C PHE A 101 -11.81 16.58 -17.37
N GLN A 102 -12.06 17.89 -17.37
CA GLN A 102 -11.27 18.85 -16.60
C GLN A 102 -11.69 18.95 -15.13
N ASN A 103 -12.77 18.27 -14.71
CA ASN A 103 -13.17 18.29 -13.32
C ASN A 103 -12.07 17.64 -12.45
N PRO A 104 -11.58 18.32 -11.39
CA PRO A 104 -10.49 17.82 -10.57
C PRO A 104 -10.82 16.48 -9.90
N HIS A 105 -12.09 16.21 -9.59
CA HIS A 105 -12.50 14.92 -9.03
C HIS A 105 -12.40 13.77 -10.03
N PHE A 106 -12.70 14.05 -11.31
CA PHE A 106 -12.54 13.06 -12.38
C PHE A 106 -11.07 12.74 -12.61
N GLN A 107 -10.22 13.76 -12.69
CA GLN A 107 -8.77 13.57 -12.83
C GLN A 107 -8.18 12.86 -11.60
N SER A 108 -8.59 13.25 -10.39
CA SER A 108 -8.14 12.58 -9.15
C SER A 108 -8.52 11.10 -9.12
N LEU A 109 -9.70 10.74 -9.65
CA LEU A 109 -10.12 9.35 -9.76
C LEU A 109 -9.20 8.56 -10.70
N LEU A 110 -8.83 9.12 -11.84
CA LEU A 110 -7.92 8.49 -12.80
C LEU A 110 -6.48 8.42 -12.28
N CYS A 111 -5.99 9.45 -11.58
CA CYS A 111 -4.71 9.41 -10.88
C CYS A 111 -4.68 8.30 -9.82
N ALA A 112 -5.73 8.18 -9.02
CA ALA A 112 -5.83 7.13 -8.00
C ALA A 112 -5.89 5.73 -8.64
N HIS A 113 -6.63 5.59 -9.74
CA HIS A 113 -6.66 4.37 -10.52
C HIS A 113 -5.26 3.97 -11.00
N ASP A 114 -4.52 4.90 -11.62
CA ASP A 114 -3.18 4.62 -12.16
C ASP A 114 -2.18 4.27 -11.04
N ALA A 115 -2.23 4.96 -9.89
CA ALA A 115 -1.40 4.63 -8.73
C ALA A 115 -1.66 3.21 -8.20
N ILE A 116 -2.94 2.79 -8.11
CA ILE A 116 -3.31 1.44 -7.71
C ILE A 116 -2.85 0.42 -8.76
N ALA A 117 -3.04 0.72 -10.05
CA ALA A 117 -2.69 -0.17 -11.14
C ALA A 117 -1.18 -0.40 -11.28
N GLN A 118 -0.39 0.65 -11.03
CA GLN A 118 1.07 0.60 -11.04
C GLN A 118 1.66 0.06 -9.72
N LYS A 119 0.83 -0.09 -8.68
CA LYS A 119 1.27 -0.39 -7.30
C LYS A 119 2.27 0.66 -6.76
N ASP A 120 2.14 1.91 -7.22
CA ASP A 120 2.96 3.06 -6.80
C ASP A 120 2.39 3.66 -5.50
N PHE A 121 2.60 2.97 -4.38
CA PHE A 121 2.10 3.37 -3.07
C PHE A 121 3.15 4.13 -2.27
N TYR A 122 2.75 5.25 -1.65
CA TYR A 122 3.62 6.05 -0.78
C TYR A 122 3.30 5.85 0.71
N PRO A 123 4.30 5.92 1.59
CA PRO A 123 5.72 6.02 1.28
C PRO A 123 6.25 4.73 0.65
N HIS A 124 7.18 4.87 -0.30
CA HIS A 124 7.86 3.73 -0.89
C HIS A 124 8.51 2.87 0.19
N LEU A 125 8.27 1.57 0.12
CA LEU A 125 9.03 0.63 0.94
C LEU A 125 10.48 0.63 0.43
N PRO A 126 11.48 0.55 1.34
CA PRO A 126 12.85 0.30 0.93
C PRO A 126 12.89 -0.94 0.04
N GLU A 127 13.70 -0.92 -1.02
CA GLU A 127 13.96 -2.11 -1.81
C GLU A 127 14.49 -3.21 -0.87
N ILE A 128 13.81 -4.36 -0.86
CA ILE A 128 14.28 -5.51 -0.12
C ILE A 128 15.58 -5.93 -0.82
N PRO A 129 16.73 -5.97 -0.11
CA PRO A 129 17.97 -6.44 -0.71
C PRO A 129 17.71 -7.80 -1.34
N MET A 130 18.07 -7.97 -2.61
CA MET A 130 18.11 -9.31 -3.18
C MET A 130 19.12 -10.10 -2.37
N GLU A 131 18.74 -11.29 -1.91
CA GLU A 131 19.68 -12.25 -1.32
C GLU A 131 20.79 -12.49 -2.35
N MET A 132 21.94 -11.85 -2.16
CA MET A 132 23.18 -12.27 -2.81
C MET A 132 23.64 -13.52 -2.06
N ASP A 133 24.07 -14.53 -2.81
CA ASP A 133 24.50 -15.85 -2.33
C ASP A 133 25.34 -15.80 -1.04
N GLU A 134 25.16 -16.81 -0.19
CA GLU A 134 25.53 -16.94 1.24
C GLU A 134 27.02 -16.72 1.65
N ASP A 135 27.90 -16.16 0.81
CA ASP A 135 29.35 -16.19 1.04
C ASP A 135 30.03 -14.83 1.36
N GLU A 136 29.30 -13.73 1.65
CA GLU A 136 29.95 -12.47 2.03
C GLU A 136 29.39 -11.83 3.32
N GLU A 137 30.28 -11.60 4.27
CA GLU A 137 30.05 -11.09 5.63
C GLU A 137 29.14 -9.84 5.64
N THR A 138 27.93 -9.98 6.18
CA THR A 138 26.85 -8.99 6.00
C THR A 138 27.05 -7.74 6.86
N ILE A 139 27.42 -6.63 6.22
CA ILE A 139 27.40 -5.28 6.83
C ILE A 139 26.00 -4.68 6.63
N LYS A 140 25.23 -4.50 7.71
CA LYS A 140 23.96 -3.73 7.70
C LYS A 140 24.24 -2.26 7.98
N ILE A 141 24.03 -1.41 6.97
CA ILE A 141 24.04 0.06 7.13
C ILE A 141 22.65 0.50 7.65
N VAL A 142 22.62 1.21 8.77
CA VAL A 142 21.37 1.78 9.34
C VAL A 142 21.36 3.29 9.11
N GLN A 143 20.42 3.79 8.30
CA GLN A 143 20.19 5.23 8.16
C GLN A 143 19.08 5.69 9.12
N LEU A 144 19.45 6.44 10.15
CA LEU A 144 18.51 7.10 11.06
C LEU A 144 17.99 8.40 10.41
N VAL A 145 16.75 8.38 9.94
CA VAL A 145 16.03 9.61 9.55
C VAL A 145 14.94 9.88 10.57
N LYS A 146 15.17 10.85 11.47
CA LYS A 146 14.15 11.35 12.40
C LYS A 146 13.39 12.51 11.74
N SER A 147 12.16 12.28 11.31
CA SER A 147 11.24 13.34 10.89
C SER A 147 10.16 13.57 11.95
N ASN A 148 10.10 14.79 12.50
CA ASN A 148 9.08 15.25 13.44
C ASN A 148 7.92 15.95 12.70
N GLU A 149 7.30 15.32 11.70
CA GLU A 149 6.14 15.90 11.01
C GLU A 149 4.81 15.24 11.40
N PRO A 150 3.74 16.01 11.70
CA PRO A 150 2.45 15.47 12.11
C PRO A 150 1.75 14.74 10.95
N LEU A 151 1.40 13.47 11.18
CA LEU A 151 1.14 12.46 10.14
C LEU A 151 -0.25 12.45 9.48
N VAL A 152 -1.15 13.42 9.66
CA VAL A 152 -2.56 13.18 9.27
C VAL A 152 -3.23 14.30 8.46
N GLY A 153 -2.70 15.53 8.42
CA GLY A 153 -3.40 16.66 7.77
C GLY A 153 -2.80 17.13 6.46
N THR A 154 -1.47 17.23 6.38
CA THR A 154 -0.75 17.89 5.28
C THR A 154 -0.44 16.98 4.10
N LYS A 155 -0.47 15.65 4.29
CA LYS A 155 -0.14 14.70 3.23
C LYS A 155 -1.25 14.53 2.19
N LEU A 156 -2.53 14.65 2.54
CA LEU A 156 -3.60 14.40 1.55
C LEU A 156 -3.66 15.51 0.48
N LEU A 157 -3.46 16.77 0.89
CA LEU A 157 -3.39 17.91 -0.02
C LEU A 157 -2.09 17.89 -0.82
N SER A 158 -0.94 17.56 -0.19
CA SER A 158 0.31 17.40 -0.93
C SER A 158 0.30 16.17 -1.84
N PHE A 159 -0.52 15.15 -1.59
CA PHE A 159 -0.65 13.98 -2.47
C PHE A 159 -1.44 14.33 -3.72
N ILE A 160 -2.51 15.12 -3.61
CA ILE A 160 -3.21 15.64 -4.79
C ILE A 160 -2.31 16.63 -5.55
N ASP A 161 -1.60 17.53 -4.87
CA ASP A 161 -0.66 18.45 -5.52
C ASP A 161 0.55 17.73 -6.14
N PHE A 162 1.05 16.64 -5.54
CA PHE A 162 2.15 15.83 -6.06
C PHE A 162 1.71 14.95 -7.23
N LEU A 163 0.51 14.35 -7.16
CA LEU A 163 -0.07 13.59 -8.28
C LEU A 163 -0.43 14.51 -9.47
N CYS A 164 -0.90 15.74 -9.22
CA CYS A 164 -1.17 16.72 -10.28
C CYS A 164 0.12 17.34 -10.86
N ASN A 165 1.14 17.69 -10.06
CA ASN A 165 2.37 18.31 -10.58
C ASN A 165 3.28 17.34 -11.35
N ARG A 166 3.14 16.03 -11.16
CA ARG A 166 3.91 15.06 -11.96
C ARG A 166 3.43 14.99 -13.42
N SER A 167 2.27 15.56 -13.73
CA SER A 167 1.76 15.71 -15.10
C SER A 167 2.50 16.75 -15.94
N SER A 168 3.50 17.47 -15.40
CA SER A 168 4.38 18.36 -16.19
C SER A 168 5.63 17.65 -16.75
N TYR A 169 5.79 16.34 -16.55
CA TYR A 169 6.97 15.58 -17.02
C TYR A 169 6.64 14.24 -17.70
N CYS A 170 5.40 14.03 -18.15
CA CYS A 170 5.06 12.96 -19.09
C CYS A 170 4.51 13.56 -20.39
#